data_AF-X1K5P4-F1
#
_entry.id   AF-X1K5P4-F1
#
_cell.length_a   1.000
_cell.length_b   1.000
_cell.length_c   1.000
_cell.angle_alpha   90.00
_cell.angle_beta   90.00
_cell.angle_gamma   90.00
#
_symmetry.space_group_name_H-M   'P 1'
#
loop_
_entity.id
_entity.type
_entity.pdbx_description
1 polymer ?
#
loop_
_entity_poly.entity_id
_entity_poly.type
_entity_poly.pdbx_seq_one_letter_code
_entity_poly.pdbx_strand_id
1 'polypeptide(L)'
;MNRPTIEKGISDIVGVFCDPIIVFPGGWGDTLPEWLKNAITLERLGMNMRALKGEEMTGTDAEACAYLYTASLTQPMDHDWTQIYLYIATKTYRQWGKHKMPGDIAVDSIRDDQMGELRRLKAWLYKNRTQVREDRERAERRQKKEEE
;
A
#
# COMPACT_ATOMS: atom_id res chain seq x y z
N MET A 1 19.47 19.07 13.96
CA MET A 1 18.87 18.29 12.86
C MET A 1 18.86 19.16 11.61
N ASN A 2 19.21 18.61 10.45
CA ASN A 2 19.30 19.37 9.20
C ASN A 2 17.87 19.65 8.67
N ARG A 3 17.59 20.87 8.19
CA ARG A 3 16.26 21.28 7.68
C ARG A 3 15.66 20.32 6.63
N PRO A 4 16.44 19.77 5.67
CA PRO A 4 15.93 18.81 4.69
C PRO A 4 15.42 17.50 5.32
N THR A 5 15.99 17.08 6.45
CA THR A 5 15.58 15.85 7.16
C THR A 5 14.23 16.03 7.85
N ILE A 6 13.97 17.23 8.39
CA ILE A 6 12.69 17.55 9.05
C ILE A 6 11.57 17.62 8.01
N GLU A 7 11.81 18.28 6.87
CA GLU A 7 10.84 18.39 5.77
C GLU A 7 10.47 17.01 5.21
N LYS A 8 11.45 16.12 5.04
CA LYS A 8 11.19 14.73 4.62
C LYS A 8 10.33 13.97 5.65
N GLY A 9 10.65 14.08 6.94
CA GLY A 9 9.87 13.42 7.99
C GLY A 9 8.42 13.90 8.05
N ILE A 10 8.18 15.21 7.88
CA ILE A 10 6.82 15.77 7.79
C ILE A 10 6.11 15.24 6.54
N SER A 11 6.78 15.25 5.39
CA SER A 11 6.25 14.70 4.13
C SER A 11 5.85 13.23 4.27
N ASP A 12 6.68 12.41 4.92
CA ASP A 12 6.39 10.99 5.15
C ASP A 12 5.15 10.79 6.05
N ILE A 13 4.97 11.64 7.07
CA ILE A 13 3.77 11.63 7.93
C ILE A 13 2.53 12.07 7.16
N VAL A 14 2.62 13.14 6.38
CA VAL A 14 1.52 13.60 5.51
C VAL A 14 1.14 12.50 4.53
N GLY A 15 2.12 11.80 3.96
CA GLY A 15 1.90 10.72 3.00
C GLY A 15 1.07 9.56 3.57
N VAL A 16 1.13 9.30 4.88
CA VAL A 16 0.25 8.30 5.52
C VAL A 16 -1.22 8.55 5.18
N PHE A 17 -1.67 9.80 5.33
CA PHE A 17 -3.07 10.20 5.26
C PHE A 17 -3.47 10.67 3.87
N CYS A 18 -2.52 11.27 3.13
CA CYS A 18 -2.81 11.97 1.88
C CYS A 18 -2.30 11.23 0.63
N ASP A 19 -1.38 10.27 0.76
CA ASP A 19 -0.98 9.46 -0.40
C ASP A 19 -2.21 8.65 -0.87
N PRO A 20 -2.48 8.61 -2.18
CA PRO A 20 -3.60 7.83 -2.71
C PRO A 20 -3.43 6.34 -2.39
N ILE A 21 -4.55 5.63 -2.29
CA ILE A 21 -4.55 4.16 -2.32
C ILE A 21 -4.45 3.74 -3.78
N ILE A 22 -3.34 3.12 -4.15
CA ILE A 22 -3.13 2.61 -5.51
C ILE A 22 -3.84 1.26 -5.63
N VAL A 23 -4.78 1.17 -6.56
CA VAL A 23 -5.54 -0.04 -6.89
C VAL A 23 -5.27 -0.46 -8.33
N PHE A 24 -5.62 -1.70 -8.67
CA PHE A 24 -5.55 -2.16 -10.04
C PHE A 24 -6.54 -1.38 -10.91
N PRO A 25 -6.15 -0.95 -12.13
CA PRO A 25 -7.05 -0.22 -13.02
C PRO A 25 -8.19 -1.12 -13.48
N GLY A 26 -9.42 -0.79 -13.08
CA GLY A 26 -10.61 -1.56 -13.46
C GLY A 26 -11.93 -1.11 -12.85
N GLY A 27 -11.96 0.07 -12.21
CA GLY A 27 -13.20 0.63 -11.64
C GLY A 27 -13.61 0.08 -10.27
N TRP A 28 -12.82 -0.81 -9.66
CA TRP A 28 -13.15 -1.43 -8.37
C TRP A 28 -12.61 -0.69 -7.14
N GLY A 29 -12.01 0.49 -7.30
CA GLY A 29 -11.42 1.24 -6.17
C GLY A 29 -12.44 1.60 -5.09
N ASP A 30 -13.66 1.94 -5.49
CA ASP A 30 -14.74 2.33 -4.57
C ASP A 30 -15.33 1.13 -3.82
N THR A 31 -15.06 -0.10 -4.24
CA THR A 31 -15.54 -1.33 -3.58
C THR A 31 -14.61 -1.82 -2.47
N LEU A 32 -13.48 -1.12 -2.25
CA LEU A 32 -12.59 -1.45 -1.14
C LEU A 32 -13.32 -1.35 0.21
N PRO A 33 -13.30 -2.41 1.04
CA PRO A 33 -13.90 -2.37 2.36
C PRO A 33 -13.29 -1.30 3.25
N GLU A 34 -14.13 -0.64 4.04
CA GLU A 34 -13.69 0.45 4.92
C GLU A 34 -12.64 0.02 5.95
N TRP A 35 -12.75 -1.21 6.48
CA TRP A 35 -11.76 -1.75 7.40
C TRP A 35 -10.37 -1.88 6.75
N LEU A 36 -10.30 -2.16 5.44
CA LEU A 36 -9.04 -2.31 4.70
C LEU A 36 -8.41 -0.94 4.43
N LYS A 37 -9.21 0.09 4.13
CA LYS A 37 -8.73 1.47 4.03
C LYS A 37 -8.12 1.95 5.35
N ASN A 38 -8.79 1.65 6.47
CA ASN A 38 -8.28 1.95 7.81
C ASN A 38 -6.98 1.16 8.13
N ALA A 39 -6.91 -0.12 7.76
CA ALA A 39 -5.71 -0.93 7.91
C ALA A 39 -4.52 -0.35 7.13
N ILE A 40 -4.73 0.14 5.90
CA ILE A 40 -3.69 0.81 5.11
C ILE A 40 -3.12 2.01 5.86
N THR A 41 -3.98 2.90 6.38
CA THR A 41 -3.54 4.08 7.14
C THR A 41 -2.70 3.68 8.37
N LEU A 42 -3.15 2.68 9.13
CA LEU A 42 -2.45 2.22 10.33
C LEU A 42 -1.13 1.51 10.01
N GLU A 43 -1.08 0.70 8.96
CA GLU A 43 0.16 0.07 8.52
C GLU A 43 1.17 1.09 7.97
N ARG A 44 0.72 2.13 7.26
CA ARG A 44 1.58 3.24 6.82
C ARG A 44 2.22 3.95 8.02
N LEU A 45 1.45 4.24 9.07
CA LEU A 45 1.99 4.78 10.33
C LEU A 45 3.03 3.84 10.94
N GLY A 46 2.72 2.54 11.00
CA GLY A 46 3.64 1.52 11.50
C GLY A 46 4.95 1.48 10.71
N MET A 47 4.89 1.60 9.37
CA MET A 47 6.07 1.67 8.51
C MET A 47 6.90 2.93 8.75
N ASN A 48 6.27 4.09 8.92
CA ASN A 48 7.00 5.31 9.28
C ASN A 48 7.73 5.14 10.63
N MET A 49 7.09 4.51 11.62
CA MET A 49 7.75 4.23 12.91
C MET A 49 8.94 3.28 12.77
N ARG A 50 8.87 2.29 11.87
CA ARG A 50 9.99 1.39 11.56
C ARG A 50 11.12 2.10 10.82
N ALA A 51 10.80 3.01 9.90
CA ALA A 51 11.79 3.81 9.21
C ALA A 51 12.56 4.76 10.15
N LEU A 52 11.90 5.30 11.18
CA LEU A 52 12.58 6.04 12.24
C LEU A 52 13.60 5.19 13.02
N LYS A 53 13.44 3.86 13.02
CA LYS A 53 14.36 2.89 13.61
C LYS A 53 15.43 2.38 12.62
N GLY A 54 15.45 2.89 11.39
CA GLY A 54 16.44 2.57 10.37
C GLY A 54 16.02 1.49 9.37
N GLU A 55 14.77 1.01 9.41
CA GLU A 55 14.25 0.11 8.36
C GLU A 55 13.99 0.87 7.05
N GLU A 56 14.10 0.18 5.92
CA GLU A 56 13.81 0.76 4.61
C GLU A 56 12.29 0.97 4.41
N MET A 57 11.91 2.14 3.91
CA MET A 57 10.52 2.45 3.59
C MET A 57 10.04 1.61 2.39
N THR A 58 8.85 1.02 2.52
CA THR A 58 8.21 0.20 1.49
C THR A 58 6.68 0.22 1.65
N GLY A 59 5.97 -0.32 0.67
CA GLY A 59 4.53 -0.51 0.71
C GLY A 59 4.13 -1.58 1.72
N THR A 60 2.87 -1.55 2.14
CA THR A 60 2.38 -2.39 3.24
C THR A 60 1.64 -3.64 2.75
N ASP A 61 1.33 -4.57 3.67
CA ASP A 61 0.54 -5.76 3.35
C ASP A 61 -0.89 -5.38 2.96
N ALA A 62 -1.52 -4.45 3.69
CA ALA A 62 -2.85 -3.96 3.40
C ALA A 62 -2.94 -3.26 2.03
N GLU A 63 -1.91 -2.52 1.60
CA GLU A 63 -1.87 -1.91 0.27
C GLU A 63 -1.76 -2.94 -0.84
N ALA A 64 -0.87 -3.92 -0.69
CA ALA A 64 -0.77 -5.03 -1.61
C ALA A 64 -2.09 -5.81 -1.67
N CYS A 65 -2.76 -5.98 -0.52
CA CYS A 65 -4.06 -6.66 -0.42
C CYS A 65 -5.14 -5.88 -1.19
N ALA A 66 -5.20 -4.56 -1.04
CA ALA A 66 -6.14 -3.72 -1.80
C ALA A 66 -5.89 -3.79 -3.30
N TYR A 67 -4.62 -3.73 -3.73
CA TYR A 67 -4.27 -3.84 -5.14
C TYR A 67 -4.68 -5.19 -5.73
N LEU A 68 -4.28 -6.30 -5.10
CA LEU A 68 -4.59 -7.65 -5.60
C LEU A 68 -6.09 -8.00 -5.47
N TYR A 69 -6.79 -7.48 -4.47
CA TYR A 69 -8.26 -7.56 -4.38
C TYR A 69 -8.90 -6.98 -5.64
N THR A 70 -8.56 -5.74 -6.00
CA THR A 70 -9.11 -5.11 -7.20
C THR A 70 -8.66 -5.79 -8.50
N ALA A 71 -7.43 -6.30 -8.56
CA ALA A 71 -6.93 -7.05 -9.71
C ALA A 71 -7.74 -8.33 -9.95
N SER A 72 -8.05 -9.07 -8.87
CA SER A 72 -8.83 -10.31 -8.90
C SER A 72 -10.28 -10.10 -9.40
N LEU A 73 -10.83 -8.91 -9.19
CA LEU A 73 -12.16 -8.54 -9.68
C LEU A 73 -12.15 -8.08 -11.14
N THR A 74 -11.02 -7.59 -11.63
CA THR A 74 -10.86 -7.15 -13.02
C THR A 74 -10.54 -8.31 -13.95
N GLN A 75 -9.70 -9.24 -13.53
CA GLN A 75 -9.24 -10.33 -14.38
C GLN A 75 -8.81 -11.55 -13.58
N PRO A 76 -8.85 -12.76 -14.18
CA PRO A 76 -8.24 -13.94 -13.59
C PRO A 76 -6.75 -13.70 -13.32
N MET A 77 -6.30 -14.05 -12.12
CA MET A 77 -4.88 -14.07 -11.77
C MET A 77 -4.32 -15.47 -12.02
N ASP A 78 -3.03 -15.54 -12.36
CA ASP A 78 -2.34 -16.83 -12.42
C ASP A 78 -2.19 -17.46 -11.02
N HIS A 79 -1.70 -18.69 -10.98
CA HIS A 79 -1.54 -19.43 -9.74
C HIS A 79 -0.63 -18.72 -8.73
N ASP A 80 0.49 -18.13 -9.17
CA ASP A 80 1.46 -17.53 -8.26
C ASP A 80 0.92 -16.23 -7.65
N TRP A 81 0.30 -15.35 -8.45
CA TRP A 81 -0.35 -14.15 -7.93
C TRP A 81 -1.57 -14.47 -7.06
N THR A 82 -2.31 -15.54 -7.38
CA THR A 82 -3.40 -16.03 -6.54
C THR A 82 -2.89 -16.46 -5.17
N GLN A 83 -1.78 -17.22 -5.11
CA GLN A 83 -1.17 -17.62 -3.84
C GLN A 83 -0.66 -16.43 -3.05
N ILE A 84 0.00 -15.46 -3.70
CA ILE A 84 0.44 -14.22 -3.07
C ILE A 84 -0.76 -13.46 -2.49
N TYR A 85 -1.85 -13.33 -3.25
CA TYR A 85 -3.06 -12.65 -2.80
C TYR A 85 -3.67 -13.32 -1.57
N LEU A 86 -3.87 -14.65 -1.60
CA LEU A 86 -4.43 -15.39 -0.47
C LEU A 86 -3.54 -15.29 0.78
N TYR A 87 -2.22 -15.30 0.61
CA TYR A 87 -1.27 -15.12 1.70
C TYR A 87 -1.39 -13.75 2.37
N ILE A 88 -1.36 -12.67 1.60
CA ILE A 88 -1.47 -11.31 2.17
C ILE A 88 -2.87 -11.02 2.68
N ALA A 89 -3.91 -11.54 2.03
CA ALA A 89 -5.28 -11.45 2.51
C ALA A 89 -5.39 -12.15 3.87
N THR A 90 -4.88 -13.36 4.00
CA THR A 90 -4.84 -14.11 5.27
C THR A 90 -4.13 -13.31 6.37
N LYS A 91 -2.96 -12.73 6.08
CA LYS A 91 -2.22 -11.90 7.05
C LYS A 91 -2.99 -10.64 7.45
N THR A 92 -3.45 -9.87 6.47
CA THR A 92 -4.15 -8.60 6.69
C THR A 92 -5.45 -8.83 7.46
N TYR A 93 -6.19 -9.89 7.12
CA TYR A 93 -7.43 -10.25 7.78
C TYR A 93 -7.22 -10.73 9.22
N ARG A 94 -6.15 -11.47 9.51
CA ARG A 94 -5.82 -11.86 10.90
C ARG A 94 -5.36 -10.68 11.75
N GLN A 95 -4.70 -9.70 11.15
CA GLN A 95 -4.19 -8.53 11.86
C GLN A 95 -5.28 -7.48 12.12
N TRP A 96 -6.17 -7.25 11.16
CA TRP A 96 -7.13 -6.14 11.18
C TRP A 96 -8.60 -6.57 11.06
N GLY A 97 -8.85 -7.77 10.56
CA GLY A 97 -10.18 -8.32 10.39
C GLY A 97 -10.80 -8.70 11.74
N LYS A 98 -12.13 -8.57 11.83
CA LYS A 98 -12.89 -8.94 13.03
C LYS A 98 -13.21 -10.43 13.11
N HIS A 99 -12.94 -11.19 12.05
CA HIS A 99 -13.27 -12.62 11.92
C HIS A 99 -12.05 -13.46 11.51
N LYS A 100 -12.10 -14.77 11.76
CA LYS A 100 -11.06 -15.70 11.31
C LYS A 100 -11.20 -15.94 9.80
N MET A 101 -10.07 -15.86 9.10
CA MET A 101 -9.98 -16.31 7.71
C MET A 101 -10.36 -17.80 7.63
N PRO A 102 -11.28 -18.21 6.73
CA PRO A 102 -11.62 -19.62 6.57
C PRO A 102 -10.38 -20.46 6.24
N GLY A 103 -10.24 -21.61 6.91
CA GLY A 103 -9.01 -22.41 6.87
C GLY A 103 -8.74 -23.08 5.51
N ASP A 104 -9.77 -23.27 4.70
CA ASP A 104 -9.73 -23.85 3.36
C ASP A 104 -9.09 -22.91 2.31
N ILE A 105 -9.12 -21.60 2.55
CA ILE A 105 -8.51 -20.58 1.68
C ILE A 105 -7.34 -19.85 2.33
N ALA A 106 -7.05 -20.15 3.61
CA ALA A 106 -5.96 -19.53 4.34
C ALA A 106 -4.62 -20.03 3.80
N VAL A 107 -3.71 -19.09 3.51
CA VAL A 107 -2.35 -19.39 3.07
C VAL A 107 -1.38 -18.81 4.09
N ASP A 108 -0.63 -19.69 4.76
CA ASP A 108 0.27 -19.34 5.86
C ASP A 108 1.71 -19.08 5.42
N SER A 109 2.09 -19.59 4.24
CA SER A 109 3.42 -19.46 3.66
C SER A 109 3.36 -19.47 2.14
N ILE A 110 4.28 -18.74 1.52
CA ILE A 110 4.51 -18.73 0.07
C ILE A 110 5.99 -19.02 -0.19
N ARG A 111 6.33 -19.42 -1.41
CA ARG A 111 7.71 -19.69 -1.82
C ARG A 111 8.55 -18.41 -1.79
N ASP A 112 9.88 -18.56 -1.75
CA ASP A 112 10.82 -17.42 -1.71
C ASP A 112 10.76 -16.52 -2.95
N ASP A 113 10.51 -17.08 -4.13
CA ASP A 113 10.33 -16.33 -5.37
C ASP A 113 9.03 -15.54 -5.38
N GLN A 114 7.92 -16.14 -4.92
CA GLN A 114 6.65 -15.45 -4.68
C GLN A 114 6.79 -14.32 -3.64
N MET A 115 7.58 -14.54 -2.58
CA MET A 115 7.92 -13.51 -1.60
C MET A 115 8.73 -12.37 -2.25
N GLY A 116 9.63 -12.71 -3.18
CA GLY A 116 10.36 -11.75 -4.00
C GLY A 116 9.43 -10.88 -4.85
N GLU A 117 8.45 -11.48 -5.52
CA GLU A 117 7.41 -10.74 -6.29
C GLU A 117 6.57 -9.83 -5.39
N LEU A 118 6.16 -10.33 -4.22
CA LEU A 118 5.41 -9.52 -3.26
C LEU A 118 6.22 -8.30 -2.78
N ARG A 119 7.52 -8.47 -2.50
CA ARG A 119 8.40 -7.36 -2.12
C ARG A 119 8.51 -6.33 -3.24
N ARG A 120 8.66 -6.79 -4.50
CA ARG A 120 8.66 -5.91 -5.68
C ARG A 120 7.36 -5.12 -5.80
N LEU A 121 6.21 -5.78 -5.65
CA LEU A 121 4.90 -5.13 -5.69
C LEU A 121 4.79 -4.06 -4.61
N LYS A 122 5.15 -4.36 -3.36
CA LYS A 122 5.12 -3.39 -2.25
C LYS A 122 6.02 -2.19 -2.50
N ALA A 123 7.25 -2.42 -2.96
CA ALA A 123 8.17 -1.33 -3.30
C ALA A 123 7.60 -0.45 -4.43
N TRP A 124 7.01 -1.07 -5.45
CA TRP A 124 6.34 -0.36 -6.54
C TRP A 124 5.14 0.46 -6.04
N LEU A 125 4.27 -0.10 -5.20
CA LEU A 125 3.11 0.61 -4.63
C LEU A 125 3.53 1.86 -3.84
N TYR A 126 4.55 1.72 -2.99
CA TYR A 126 5.10 2.85 -2.23
C TYR A 126 5.65 3.94 -3.15
N LYS A 127 6.46 3.56 -4.14
CA LYS A 127 7.01 4.52 -5.10
C LYS A 127 5.89 5.27 -5.84
N ASN A 128 4.86 4.56 -6.30
CA ASN A 128 3.77 5.17 -7.08
C ASN A 128 2.91 6.10 -6.24
N ARG A 129 2.53 5.71 -5.01
CA ARG A 129 1.68 6.57 -4.17
C ARG A 129 2.40 7.88 -3.82
N THR A 130 3.70 7.83 -3.54
CA THR A 130 4.50 9.01 -3.24
C THR A 130 4.68 9.87 -4.49
N GLN A 131 4.95 9.27 -5.65
CA GLN A 131 5.06 9.98 -6.92
C GLN A 131 3.78 10.78 -7.25
N VAL A 132 2.60 10.17 -7.08
CA VAL A 132 1.33 10.84 -7.35
C VAL A 132 1.13 12.06 -6.45
N ARG A 133 1.50 11.98 -5.16
CA ARG A 133 1.43 13.14 -4.27
C ARG A 133 2.39 14.24 -4.70
N GLU A 134 3.65 13.90 -4.95
CA GLU A 134 4.65 14.87 -5.39
C GLU A 134 4.26 15.56 -6.71
N ASP A 135 3.64 14.81 -7.64
CA ASP A 135 3.13 15.35 -8.90
C ASP A 135 1.99 16.35 -8.68
N ARG A 136 1.06 16.04 -7.77
CA ARG A 136 -0.02 16.97 -7.38
C ARG A 136 0.53 18.25 -6.77
N GLU A 137 1.44 18.14 -5.80
CA GLU A 137 2.08 19.30 -5.19
C GLU A 137 2.86 20.15 -6.21
N ARG A 138 3.52 19.50 -7.19
CA ARG A 138 4.21 20.20 -8.28
C ARG A 138 3.23 20.92 -9.21
N ALA A 139 2.11 20.29 -9.54
CA ALA A 139 1.08 20.89 -10.39
C ALA A 139 0.43 22.11 -9.72
N GLU A 140 0.06 21.99 -8.43
CA GLU A 140 -0.51 23.09 -7.64
C GLU A 140 0.45 24.29 -7.55
N ARG A 141 1.75 24.04 -7.36
CA ARG A 141 2.77 25.10 -7.35
C ARG A 141 2.95 25.79 -8.71
N ARG A 142 2.68 25.10 -9.82
CA ARG A 142 2.72 25.70 -11.16
C ARG A 142 1.51 26.59 -11.40
N GLN A 143 0.31 26.09 -11.08
CA GLN A 143 -0.94 26.85 -11.21
C GLN A 143 -0.90 28.15 -10.41
N LYS A 144 -0.46 28.12 -9.15
CA LYS A 144 -0.33 29.33 -8.33
C LYS A 144 0.62 30.39 -8.91
N LYS A 145 1.65 29.98 -9.66
CA LYS A 145 2.58 30.91 -10.32
C LYS A 145 2.05 31.45 -11.64
N GLU A 146 1.07 30.77 -12.25
CA GLU A 146 0.40 31.22 -13.47
C GLU A 146 -0.77 32.17 -13.15
N GLU A 147 -1.30 32.12 -11.92
CA GLU A 147 -2.34 33.01 -11.38
C GLU A 147 -1.79 34.30 -10.72
N GLU A 148 -0.48 34.38 -10.47
CA GLU A 148 0.25 35.56 -9.95
C GLU A 148 0.82 36.43 -11.09
#